data_AF-A0A3T0KTL8-F1
#
_entry.id   AF-A0A3T0KTL8-F1
#
_cell.length_a   1.000
_cell.length_b   1.000
_cell.length_c   1.000
_cell.angle_alpha   90.00
_cell.angle_beta   90.00
_cell.angle_gamma   90.00
#
_symmetry.space_group_name_H-M   'P 1'
#
loop_
_entity.id
_entity.type
_entity.pdbx_description
1 polymer ?
#
loop_
_entity_poly.entity_id
_entity_poly.type
_entity_poly.pdbx_seq_one_letter_code
_entity_poly.pdbx_strand_id
1 'polypeptide(L)' 'MEELANGVENGIEYKVVWKYGDYVYINVKDTLSNREQLYEYKLIHRPIFGIDIADHVEIKKKLDEMIDMVSK' A
#
# COMPACT_ATOMS: atom_id res chain seq x y z
N MET A 1 -5.81 13.65 3.14
CA MET A 1 -5.12 12.43 2.70
C MET A 1 -3.71 12.57 3.25
N GLU A 2 -3.24 11.57 3.97
CA GLU A 2 -1.91 11.54 4.57
C GLU A 2 -1.10 10.45 3.85
N GLU A 3 0.13 10.75 3.47
CA GLU A 3 1.02 9.79 2.83
C GLU A 3 1.76 9.02 3.92
N LEU A 4 1.56 7.70 3.96
CA LEU A 4 2.17 6.85 4.98
C LEU A 4 3.56 6.37 4.55
N ALA A 5 3.67 5.97 3.28
CA ALA A 5 4.92 5.45 2.72
C ALA A 5 4.93 5.67 1.21
N ASN A 6 6.12 5.90 0.68
CA ASN A 6 6.40 5.84 -0.75
C ASN A 6 7.78 5.21 -0.94
N GLY A 7 8.03 4.62 -2.09
CA GLY A 7 9.33 4.03 -2.41
C GLY A 7 9.38 3.47 -3.81
N VAL A 8 10.57 3.05 -4.22
CA VAL A 8 10.79 2.37 -5.50
C VAL A 8 11.59 1.10 -5.22
N GLU A 9 11.07 -0.05 -5.63
CA GLU A 9 11.71 -1.34 -5.42
C GLU A 9 11.63 -2.16 -6.71
N ASN A 10 12.78 -2.70 -7.17
CA ASN A 10 12.87 -3.49 -8.40
C ASN A 10 12.28 -2.82 -9.68
N GLY A 11 12.27 -1.48 -9.75
CA GLY A 11 11.68 -0.73 -10.88
C GLY A 11 10.16 -0.51 -10.74
N ILE A 12 9.60 -0.85 -9.58
CA ILE A 12 8.19 -0.65 -9.25
C ILE A 12 8.12 0.49 -8.23
N GLU A 13 7.46 1.58 -8.61
CA GLU A 13 7.16 2.70 -7.73
C GLU A 13 5.90 2.35 -6.91
N TYR A 14 5.94 2.52 -5.60
CA TYR A 14 4.76 2.31 -4.76
C TYR A 14 4.48 3.50 -3.88
N LYS A 15 3.19 3.71 -3.62
CA LYS A 15 2.67 4.81 -2.82
C LYS A 15 1.53 4.30 -1.94
N VAL A 16 1.72 4.39 -0.63
CA VAL A 16 0.73 4.05 0.39
C VAL A 16 0.14 5.33 0.95
N VAL A 17 -1.14 5.57 0.67
CA VAL A 17 -1.87 6.76 1.09
C VAL A 17 -2.98 6.37 2.04
N TRP A 18 -3.00 6.98 3.21
CA TRP A 18 -4.13 6.90 4.11
C TRP A 18 -5.12 8.03 3.82
N LYS A 19 -6.39 7.68 3.66
CA LYS A 19 -7.46 8.67 3.54
C LYS A 19 -8.24 8.68 4.86
N TYR A 20 -8.39 9.88 5.44
CA TYR A 20 -9.20 10.12 6.64
C TYR A 20 -10.49 9.29 6.59
N GLY A 21 -10.56 8.26 7.44
CA GLY A 21 -11.52 7.16 7.38
C GLY A 21 -10.89 5.80 7.76
N ASP A 22 -11.58 4.71 7.42
CA ASP A 22 -11.11 3.32 7.61
C ASP A 22 -10.22 2.81 6.47
N TYR A 23 -9.73 3.62 5.53
CA TYR A 23 -9.19 3.09 4.28
C TYR A 23 -7.75 3.52 4.01
N VAL A 24 -6.91 2.54 3.70
CA VAL A 24 -5.55 2.71 3.20
C VAL A 24 -5.53 2.27 1.74
N TYR A 25 -4.90 3.10 0.91
CA TYR A 25 -4.76 2.88 -0.52
C TYR A 25 -3.30 2.58 -0.83
N ILE A 26 -3.04 1.44 -1.45
CA ILE A 26 -1.72 1.03 -1.92
C ILE A 26 -1.73 1.14 -3.44
N ASN A 27 -1.03 2.12 -3.98
CA ASN A 27 -0.83 2.25 -5.42
C ASN A 27 0.56 1.70 -5.76
N VAL A 28 0.63 0.80 -6.73
CA VAL A 28 1.87 0.18 -7.19
C VAL A 28 1.93 0.37 -8.70
N LYS A 29 2.99 1.04 -9.17
CA LYS A 29 3.20 1.41 -10.56
C LYS A 29 4.51 0.85 -11.07
N ASP A 30 4.43 -0.04 -12.04
CA ASP A 30 5.59 -0.52 -12.78
C ASP A 30 6.13 0.56 -13.70
N THR A 31 7.39 0.95 -13.53
CA THR A 31 7.99 2.02 -14.35
C THR A 31 8.35 1.54 -15.76
N LEU A 32 8.54 0.22 -15.95
CA LEU A 32 8.96 -0.38 -17.21
C LEU A 32 7.77 -0.65 -18.14
N SER A 33 6.72 -1.25 -17.61
CA SER A 33 5.50 -1.66 -18.32
C SER A 33 4.40 -0.61 -18.25
N ASN A 34 4.61 0.44 -17.46
CA ASN A 34 3.63 1.49 -17.16
C ASN A 34 2.30 0.92 -16.64
N ARG A 35 2.36 -0.20 -15.93
CA ARG A 35 1.21 -0.88 -15.33
C ARG A 35 0.98 -0.33 -13.93
N GLU A 36 -0.23 0.13 -13.66
CA GLU A 36 -0.62 0.60 -12.33
C GLU A 36 -1.65 -0.34 -11.72
N GLN A 37 -1.47 -0.67 -10.45
CA GLN A 37 -2.42 -1.42 -9.65
C GLN A 37 -2.71 -0.64 -8.37
N LEU A 38 -4.00 -0.46 -8.09
CA LEU A 38 -4.49 0.16 -6.86
C LEU A 38 -5.18 -0.89 -6.02
N TYR A 39 -4.75 -1.02 -4.77
CA TYR A 39 -5.40 -1.84 -3.77
C TYR A 39 -5.97 -0.97 -2.67
N GLU A 40 -7.25 -1.19 -2.37
CA GLU A 40 -7.95 -0.54 -1.27
C GLU A 40 -8.04 -1.52 -0.10
N TYR A 41 -7.46 -1.17 1.04
CA TYR A 41 -7.50 -1.93 2.27
C TYR A 41 -8.34 -1.20 3.31
N LYS A 42 -9.33 -1.89 3.88
CA LYS A 42 -10.14 -1.35 4.97
C LYS A 42 -9.55 -1.75 6.31
N LEU A 43 -9.07 -0.77 7.06
CA LEU A 43 -8.66 -0.86 8.46
C LEU A 43 -9.79 -1.49 9.28
N ILE A 44 -9.49 -2.62 9.88
CA ILE A 44 -10.45 -3.41 10.67
C ILE A 44 -10.29 -3.05 12.15
N HIS A 45 -9.05 -2.75 12.56
CA HIS A 45 -8.72 -2.34 13.91
C HIS A 45 -8.31 -0.87 13.91
N ARG A 46 -9.16 -0.01 14.47
CA ARG A 46 -8.80 1.37 14.77
C ARG A 46 -8.21 1.43 16.18
N PRO A 47 -6.88 1.44 16.38
CA PRO A 47 -6.36 1.85 17.66
C PRO A 47 -6.68 3.34 17.84
N ILE A 48 -6.85 3.75 19.09
CA ILE A 48 -7.21 5.13 19.48
C ILE A 48 -6.15 6.14 19.00
N PHE A 49 -4.95 5.66 18.67
CA PHE A 49 -3.87 6.42 18.05
C PHE A 49 -3.22 5.61 16.91
N GLY A 50 -3.46 6.00 15.66
CA GLY A 50 -2.74 5.48 14.49
C GLY A 50 -3.37 4.25 13.82
N ILE A 51 -2.52 3.48 13.13
CA ILE A 51 -2.88 2.24 12.43
C ILE A 51 -2.48 1.06 13.32
N ASP A 52 -3.33 0.05 13.45
CA ASP A 52 -3.00 -1.14 14.24
C ASP A 52 -1.77 -1.85 13.66
N ILE A 53 -0.96 -2.48 14.51
CA ILE A 53 0.18 -3.26 14.06
C ILE A 53 -0.28 -4.39 13.13
N ALA A 54 -1.45 -4.98 13.39
CA ALA A 54 -2.04 -6.01 12.54
C ALA A 54 -2.37 -5.47 11.14
N ASP A 55 -3.07 -4.33 11.06
CA ASP A 55 -3.39 -3.68 9.80
C ASP A 55 -2.11 -3.25 9.05
N HIS A 56 -1.10 -2.74 9.76
CA HIS A 56 0.19 -2.39 9.15
C HIS A 56 0.91 -3.61 8.55
N VAL A 57 0.90 -4.76 9.25
CA VAL A 57 1.48 -6.01 8.76
C VAL A 57 0.72 -6.54 7.54
N GLU A 58 -0.62 -6.48 7.55
CA GLU A 58 -1.45 -6.84 6.40
C GLU A 58 -1.19 -5.95 5.19
N ILE A 59 -1.19 -4.62 5.36
CA ILE A 59 -0.89 -3.63 4.32
C ILE A 59 0.49 -3.91 3.72
N LYS A 60 1.51 -4.12 4.57
CA LYS A 60 2.87 -4.41 4.11
C LYS A 60 2.95 -5.72 3.34
N LYS A 61 2.32 -6.78 3.85
CA LYS A 61 2.26 -8.08 3.16
C LYS A 61 1.59 -7.93 1.79
N LYS A 62 0.52 -7.14 1.71
CA LYS A 62 -0.20 -6.94 0.45
C LYS A 62 0.57 -6.12 -0.57
N LEU A 63 1.29 -5.11 -0.10
CA LEU A 63 2.26 -4.36 -0.92
C LEU A 63 3.31 -5.30 -1.52
N ASP A 64 3.90 -6.18 -0.71
CA ASP A 64 4.92 -7.14 -1.14
C ASP A 64 4.37 -8.12 -2.20
N GLU A 65 3.16 -8.67 -1.97
CA GLU A 65 2.48 -9.52 -2.95
C GLU A 65 2.22 -8.78 -4.28
N MET A 66 1.79 -7.51 -4.24
CA MET A 66 1.57 -6.73 -5.45
C MET A 66 2.86 -6.45 -6.22
N ILE A 67 3.95 -6.15 -5.51
CA ILE A 67 5.28 -5.96 -6.11
C ILE A 67 5.75 -7.27 -6.78
N ASP A 68 5.62 -8.43 -6.13
CA ASP A 68 5.97 -9.73 -6.75
C ASP A 68 5.13 -10.03 -7.99
N MET A 69 3.82 -9.76 -7.94
CA MET A 69 2.92 -9.97 -9.08
C MET A 69 3.23 -9.08 -10.27
N VAL A 70 3.70 -7.85 -10.02
CA VAL A 70 4.06 -6.89 -11.07
C VAL A 70 5.46 -7.16 -11.62
N SER A 71 6.36 -7.69 -10.80
CA SER A 71 7.76 -7.97 -11.17
C SER A 71 7.97 -9.24 -12.01
N LYS A 72 6.97 -10.12 -12.16
CA LYS A 72 7.03 -11.36 -12.96
C LYS A 72 6.44 -11.19 -14.37
#